data_AF-A0A5C3PK98-F1
#
_entry.id   AF-A0A5C3PK98-F1
#
_cell.length_a   1.000
_cell.length_b   1.000
_cell.length_c   1.000
_cell.angle_alpha   90.00
_cell.angle_beta   90.00
_cell.angle_gamma   90.00
#
_symmetry.space_group_name_H-M   'P 1'
#
loop_
_entity.id
_entity.type
_entity.pdbx_description
1 polymer ?
#
loop_
_entity_poly.entity_id
_entity_poly.type
_entity_poly.pdbx_seq_one_letter_code
_entity_poly.pdbx_strand_id
1 'polypeptide(L)'
;MPRAFKCRWCKYVQANRKRKVDLERHEKTHFTYETYTCVGLPPDYFTQTDDSARARWAYCDSREFVDGCGKIFNRRDSYIRHLCDSSKGCKGDVYGLWHPSNAKYIWTRV
;
A
#
# COMPACT_ATOMS: atom_id res chain seq x y z
N MET A 1 -8.29 2.71 -36.94
CA MET A 1 -8.75 2.51 -35.55
C MET A 1 -7.58 2.01 -34.72
N PRO A 2 -7.14 2.69 -33.63
CA PRO A 2 -6.04 2.19 -32.82
C PRO A 2 -6.44 0.86 -32.17
N ARG A 3 -5.54 -0.13 -32.30
CA ARG A 3 -5.70 -1.50 -31.79
C ARG A 3 -5.88 -1.45 -30.28
N ALA A 4 -6.93 -2.08 -29.74
CA ALA A 4 -7.14 -2.11 -28.30
C ALA A 4 -6.00 -2.89 -27.60
N PHE A 5 -5.49 -2.35 -26.50
CA PHE A 5 -4.50 -3.01 -25.66
C PHE A 5 -5.15 -4.21 -24.94
N LYS A 6 -4.74 -5.43 -25.31
CA LYS A 6 -5.23 -6.68 -24.71
C LYS A 6 -4.13 -7.33 -23.87
N CYS A 7 -4.52 -7.89 -22.73
CA CYS A 7 -3.61 -8.66 -21.89
C CYS A 7 -3.18 -9.93 -22.61
N ARG A 8 -1.92 -10.32 -22.43
CA ARG A 8 -1.35 -11.55 -22.98
C ARG A 8 -1.74 -12.80 -22.19
N TRP A 9 -2.07 -12.65 -20.91
CA TRP A 9 -2.27 -13.76 -19.98
C TRP A 9 -3.74 -14.01 -19.62
N CYS A 10 -4.64 -13.08 -19.93
CA CYS A 10 -6.07 -13.28 -19.71
C CYS A 10 -6.93 -12.53 -20.75
N LYS A 11 -8.25 -12.69 -20.63
CA LYS A 11 -9.23 -12.08 -21.56
C LYS A 11 -9.41 -10.56 -21.35
N TYR A 12 -8.67 -9.94 -20.43
CA TYR A 12 -8.79 -8.51 -20.14
C TYR A 12 -8.40 -7.64 -21.34
N VAL A 13 -9.23 -6.62 -21.60
CA VAL A 13 -8.99 -5.59 -22.62
C VAL A 13 -9.03 -4.24 -21.94
N GLN A 14 -7.97 -3.46 -22.10
CA GLN A 14 -7.89 -2.14 -21.50
C GLN A 14 -8.93 -1.22 -22.12
N ALA A 15 -9.86 -0.74 -21.28
CA ALA A 15 -10.99 0.08 -21.71
C ALA A 15 -10.53 1.38 -22.40
N ASN A 16 -9.51 2.05 -21.84
CA ASN A 16 -8.90 3.21 -22.46
C ASN A 16 -7.80 2.79 -23.44
N ARG A 17 -8.16 2.67 -24.72
CA ARG A 17 -7.30 2.19 -25.81
C ARG A 17 -6.03 3.02 -26.06
N LYS A 18 -5.83 4.15 -25.37
CA LYS A 18 -4.63 4.99 -25.46
C LYS A 18 -3.68 4.84 -24.26
N ARG A 19 -4.10 4.20 -23.16
CA ARG A 19 -3.32 4.08 -21.91
C ARG A 19 -2.60 2.74 -21.83
N LYS A 20 -1.45 2.61 -22.50
CA LYS A 20 -0.61 1.40 -22.41
C LYS A 20 -0.18 1.09 -20.97
N VAL A 21 0.10 2.12 -20.17
CA VAL A 21 0.50 2.01 -18.75
C VAL A 21 -0.50 1.25 -17.90
N ASP A 22 -1.80 1.36 -18.19
CA ASP A 22 -2.83 0.67 -17.42
C ASP A 22 -2.88 -0.83 -17.79
N LEU A 23 -2.60 -1.18 -19.05
CA LEU A 23 -2.41 -2.57 -19.45
C LEU A 23 -1.17 -3.15 -18.77
N GLU A 24 -0.03 -2.47 -18.82
CA GLU A 24 1.22 -2.93 -18.17
C GLU A 24 1.02 -3.14 -16.66
N ARG A 25 0.24 -2.28 -16.01
CA ARG A 25 -0.13 -2.46 -14.59
C ARG A 25 -0.99 -3.71 -14.39
N HIS A 26 -2.01 -3.93 -15.22
CA HIS A 26 -2.84 -5.12 -15.15
C HIS A 26 -2.00 -6.39 -15.34
N GLU A 27 -1.11 -6.38 -16.33
CA GLU A 27 -0.21 -7.48 -16.62
C GLU A 27 0.67 -7.87 -15.42
N LYS A 28 1.15 -6.88 -14.63
CA LYS A 28 1.89 -7.15 -13.39
C LYS A 28 1.09 -7.92 -12.33
N THR A 29 -0.25 -7.76 -12.29
CA THR A 29 -1.09 -8.48 -11.30
C THR A 29 -1.13 -10.00 -11.50
N HIS A 30 -0.71 -10.49 -12.67
CA HIS A 30 -0.54 -11.93 -12.89
C HIS A 30 0.68 -12.50 -12.14
N PHE A 31 1.64 -11.64 -11.78
CA PHE A 31 2.93 -12.06 -11.23
C PHE A 31 3.14 -11.59 -9.80
N THR A 32 2.40 -10.58 -9.34
CA THR A 32 2.55 -10.03 -8.00
C THR A 32 1.21 -9.88 -7.28
N TYR A 33 1.21 -10.28 -6.01
CA TYR A 33 0.13 -10.01 -5.04
C TYR A 33 0.62 -8.98 -4.01
N GLU A 34 1.37 -7.97 -4.44
CA GLU A 34 1.87 -6.93 -3.52
C GLU A 34 0.69 -6.15 -2.92
N THR A 35 0.44 -6.40 -1.64
CA THR A 35 -0.55 -5.66 -0.84
C THR A 35 0.17 -4.67 0.07
N TYR A 36 -0.29 -3.42 0.05
CA TYR A 36 0.17 -2.33 0.91
C TYR A 36 -0.89 -2.09 1.98
N THR A 37 -0.56 -2.34 3.24
CA THR A 37 -1.49 -2.16 4.37
C THR A 37 -1.12 -0.90 5.13
N CYS A 38 -2.09 0.01 5.36
CA CYS A 38 -1.89 1.17 6.21
C CYS A 38 -1.77 0.74 7.68
N VAL A 39 -0.55 0.43 8.11
CA VAL A 39 -0.25 0.02 9.49
C VAL A 39 0.03 1.19 10.43
N GLY A 40 0.39 2.36 9.89
CA GLY A 40 0.79 3.50 10.70
C GLY A 40 2.30 3.75 10.66
N LEU A 41 2.81 4.42 11.69
CA LEU A 41 4.24 4.55 11.99
C LEU A 41 4.58 3.88 13.34
N PRO A 42 5.81 3.37 13.52
CA PRO A 42 6.28 2.95 14.83
C PRO A 42 6.29 4.13 15.81
N PRO A 43 6.09 3.91 17.13
CA PRO A 43 6.13 4.96 18.15
C PRO A 43 7.42 5.80 18.11
N ASP A 44 8.55 5.19 17.77
CA ASP A 44 9.87 5.84 17.70
C ASP A 44 9.94 6.97 16.65
N TYR A 45 9.00 7.01 15.70
CA TYR A 45 8.94 8.02 14.63
C TYR A 45 8.21 9.30 15.04
N PHE A 46 7.59 9.31 16.22
CA PHE A 46 6.87 10.47 16.74
C PHE A 46 7.80 11.28 17.65
N THR A 47 7.78 12.59 17.52
CA THR A 47 8.52 13.48 18.42
C THR A 47 7.70 13.73 19.68
N GLN A 48 8.34 14.10 20.80
CA GLN A 48 7.62 14.39 22.06
C GLN A 48 6.57 15.52 21.94
N THR A 49 6.65 16.34 20.88
CA THR A 49 5.68 17.39 20.55
C THR A 49 4.50 16.90 19.69
N ASP A 50 4.57 15.69 19.14
CA ASP A 50 3.39 15.04 18.58
C ASP A 50 2.52 14.57 19.76
N ASP A 51 1.68 15.47 20.25
CA ASP A 51 0.67 15.26 21.31
C ASP A 51 -0.45 14.30 20.85
N SER A 52 -0.10 13.26 20.09
CA SER A 52 -0.95 12.20 19.58
C SER A 52 -1.14 11.13 20.65
N ALA A 53 -1.62 11.52 21.82
CA ALA A 53 -2.36 10.59 22.64
C ALA A 53 -3.59 10.13 21.82
N ARG A 54 -3.60 8.85 21.39
CA ARG A 54 -4.79 7.98 21.18
C ARG A 54 -5.32 7.61 19.78
N ALA A 55 -4.64 7.80 18.67
CA ALA A 55 -5.23 7.38 17.38
C ALA A 55 -4.82 5.95 16.97
N ARG A 56 -5.56 4.96 17.52
CA ARG A 56 -5.67 3.55 17.10
C ARG A 56 -4.36 2.76 16.94
N TRP A 57 -4.11 1.88 17.90
CA TRP A 57 -3.01 0.92 17.83
C TRP A 57 -3.35 -0.24 16.90
N ALA A 58 -2.43 -0.58 16.02
CA ALA A 58 -2.42 -1.85 15.30
C ALA A 58 -1.17 -2.63 15.71
N TYR A 59 -1.36 -3.90 16.06
CA TYR A 59 -0.26 -4.83 16.27
C TYR A 59 0.02 -5.56 14.96
N CYS A 60 1.27 -5.51 14.51
CA CYS A 60 1.75 -6.31 13.39
C CYS A 60 3.09 -6.94 13.80
N ASP A 61 3.14 -8.28 13.87
CA ASP A 61 4.30 -9.06 14.34
C ASP A 61 4.90 -8.56 15.67
N SER A 62 4.04 -8.35 16.66
CA SER A 62 4.44 -7.90 18.02
C SER A 62 5.07 -6.50 18.07
N ARG A 63 5.05 -5.74 16.97
CA ARG A 63 5.42 -4.33 16.95
C ARG A 63 4.16 -3.47 16.96
N GLU A 64 4.18 -2.44 17.82
CA GLU A 64 3.13 -1.44 17.92
C GLU A 64 3.28 -0.41 16.80
N PHE A 65 2.14 -0.03 16.22
CA PHE A 65 2.06 1.05 15.24
C PHE A 65 0.91 2.00 15.60
N VAL A 66 1.08 3.28 15.27
CA VAL A 66 0.17 4.38 15.61
C VAL A 66 -0.27 5.12 14.34
N ASP A 67 -1.48 5.67 14.34
CA ASP A 67 -2.10 6.41 13.22
C ASP A 67 -2.33 5.57 11.95
N GLY A 68 -2.46 4.25 12.10
CA GLY A 68 -2.83 3.33 11.02
C GLY A 68 -4.34 3.10 10.93
N CYS A 69 -4.88 2.97 9.71
CA CYS A 69 -6.30 2.62 9.52
C CYS A 69 -6.56 1.15 9.19
N GLY A 70 -5.52 0.32 8.99
CA GLY A 70 -5.63 -1.09 8.66
C GLY A 70 -6.09 -1.39 7.23
N LYS A 71 -6.34 -0.36 6.40
CA LYS A 71 -6.82 -0.54 5.03
C LYS A 71 -5.75 -1.16 4.14
N ILE A 72 -6.14 -2.17 3.37
CA ILE A 72 -5.29 -2.86 2.40
C ILE A 72 -5.48 -2.24 1.01
N PHE A 73 -4.37 -1.99 0.34
CA PHE A 73 -4.29 -1.47 -1.03
C PHE A 73 -3.55 -2.46 -1.90
N ASN A 74 -4.02 -2.67 -3.12
CA ASN A 74 -3.34 -3.54 -4.10
C ASN A 74 -2.27 -2.80 -4.93
N ARG A 75 -2.02 -1.53 -4.61
CA ARG A 75 -1.18 -0.63 -5.40
C ARG A 75 -0.48 0.40 -4.51
N ARG A 76 0.82 0.57 -4.73
CA ARG A 76 1.65 1.56 -4.02
C ARG A 76 1.15 2.98 -4.16
N ASP A 77 0.80 3.41 -5.37
CA ASP A 77 0.34 4.79 -5.62
C ASP A 77 -0.98 5.10 -4.91
N SER A 78 -1.86 4.10 -4.79
CA SER A 78 -3.12 4.24 -4.05
C SER A 78 -2.87 4.39 -2.55
N TYR A 79 -1.83 3.72 -2.04
CA TYR A 79 -1.39 3.87 -0.66
C TYR A 79 -0.69 5.22 -0.41
N ILE A 80 0.22 5.66 -1.28
CA ILE A 80 0.85 6.99 -1.18
C ILE A 80 -0.22 8.09 -1.14
N ARG A 81 -1.18 8.05 -2.06
CA ARG A 81 -2.27 9.04 -2.10
C ARG A 81 -3.14 8.98 -0.83
N HIS A 82 -3.28 7.81 -0.22
CA HIS A 82 -3.99 7.68 1.05
C HIS A 82 -3.25 8.37 2.20
N LEU A 83 -1.91 8.29 2.25
CA LEU A 83 -1.09 8.96 3.27
C LEU A 83 -1.00 10.48 3.05
N CYS A 84 -1.00 10.94 1.80
CA CYS A 84 -1.04 12.37 1.48
C CYS A 84 -2.41 13.03 1.77
N ASP A 85 -3.46 12.23 1.95
CA ASP A 85 -4.80 12.73 2.26
C ASP A 85 -4.91 13.03 3.76
N SER A 86 -4.60 14.29 4.12
CA SER A 86 -4.63 14.78 5.51
C SER A 86 -6.00 14.66 6.18
N SER A 87 -7.09 14.54 5.41
CA SER A 87 -8.44 14.33 5.97
C SER A 87 -8.60 12.98 6.66
N LYS A 88 -7.77 11.99 6.31
CA LYS A 88 -7.80 10.64 6.88
C LYS A 88 -7.07 10.54 8.21
N GLY A 89 -6.21 11.52 8.53
CA GLY A 89 -5.37 11.52 9.74
C GLY A 89 -4.39 10.35 9.84
N CYS A 90 -4.18 9.59 8.75
CA CYS A 90 -3.31 8.42 8.76
C CYS A 90 -1.87 8.86 8.51
N LYS A 91 -0.94 8.51 9.40
CA LYS A 91 0.50 8.69 9.19
C LYS A 91 1.12 7.37 8.78
N GLY A 92 2.11 7.39 7.90
CA GLY A 92 2.74 6.16 7.43
C GLY A 92 3.93 6.45 6.52
N ASP A 93 4.76 5.42 6.33
CA ASP A 93 5.87 5.46 5.40
C ASP A 93 5.79 4.25 4.46
N VAL A 94 5.69 4.54 3.16
CA VAL A 94 5.62 3.52 2.10
C VAL A 94 6.96 2.85 1.84
N TYR A 95 8.07 3.45 2.26
CA TYR A 95 9.42 2.93 2.08
C TYR A 95 10.07 2.45 3.38
N GLY A 96 9.35 2.60 4.51
CA GLY A 96 9.81 2.13 5.81
C GLY A 96 10.15 0.64 5.75
N LEU A 97 11.33 0.27 6.25
CA LEU A 97 11.79 -1.14 6.28
C LEU A 97 10.92 -2.00 7.20
N TRP A 98 10.25 -1.38 8.17
CA TRP A 98 9.27 -2.01 9.06
C TRP A 98 7.92 -2.26 8.38
N HIS A 99 7.67 -1.67 7.21
CA HIS A 99 6.39 -1.82 6.55
C HIS A 99 6.25 -3.26 6.04
N PRO A 100 5.11 -3.95 6.28
CA PRO A 100 4.94 -5.36 5.94
C PRO A 100 5.22 -5.70 4.48
N SER A 101 4.91 -4.77 3.58
CA SER A 101 5.13 -4.91 2.13
C SER A 101 6.58 -4.73 1.68
N ASN A 102 7.46 -4.19 2.54
CA ASN A 102 8.87 -3.91 2.22
C ASN A 102 9.85 -4.81 2.99
N ALA A 103 9.40 -5.38 4.11
CA ALA A 103 10.20 -6.30 4.89
C ALA A 103 10.49 -7.55 4.03
N LYS A 104 11.77 -7.73 3.66
CA LYS A 104 12.26 -8.93 2.96
C LYS A 104 12.31 -10.18 3.87
N TYR A 105 11.76 -10.09 5.07
CA TYR A 105 11.80 -11.16 6.06
C TYR A 105 10.55 -12.03 5.93
N ILE A 106 10.78 -13.34 5.90
CA ILE A 106 9.79 -14.39 5.70
C ILE A 106 8.79 -14.36 6.87
N TRP A 107 7.52 -14.15 6.54
CA TRP A 107 6.40 -14.34 7.45
C TRP A 107 6.21 -15.84 7.67
N THR A 108 6.54 -16.35 8.85
CA THR A 108 6.00 -17.63 9.30
C THR A 108 4.57 -17.40 9.79
N ARG A 109 3.59 -17.93 9.05
CA ARG A 109 2.27 -18.22 9.62
C ARG A 109 2.49 -19.14 10.82
N VAL A 110 2.28 -18.63 12.03
CA VAL A 110 1.84 -19.45 13.17
C VAL A 110 0.35 -19.65 13.09
#